data_AF-A0A2V8H6X4-F1
#
_entry.id   AF-A0A2V8H6X4-F1
#
_cell.length_a   1.000
_cell.length_b   1.000
_cell.length_c   1.000
_cell.angle_alpha   90.00
_cell.angle_beta   90.00
_cell.angle_gamma   90.00
#
_symmetry.space_group_name_H-M   'P 1'
#
loop_
_entity.id
_entity.type
_entity.pdbx_description
1 polymer ?
#
loop_
_entity_poly.entity_id
_entity_poly.type
_entity_poly.pdbx_seq_one_letter_code
_entity_poly.pdbx_strand_id
1 'polypeptide(L)'
;MKKYLLPLCLTVAIGSIQLRAQDAKASLDAVSAALGAANVRTIEFSGRGFDGTFGQPYDANAAWPRFAVPAMTVTIDYATPALRDDRRRQQWENPPLGARGARTRLPLRR
;
A
#
# COMPACT_ATOMS: atom_id res chain seq x y z
N MET A 1 -51.33 -9.26 19.93
CA MET A 1 -49.91 -9.12 19.48
C MET A 1 -49.78 -8.80 17.98
N LYS A 2 -50.65 -9.30 17.09
CA LYS A 2 -50.58 -9.06 15.62
C LYS A 2 -50.81 -7.60 15.17
N LYS A 3 -51.56 -6.79 15.96
CA LYS A 3 -52.02 -5.42 15.59
C LYS A 3 -50.92 -4.35 15.65
N TYR A 4 -49.85 -4.61 16.39
CA TYR A 4 -48.70 -3.71 16.52
C TYR A 4 -47.49 -4.14 15.69
N LEU A 5 -47.56 -5.32 15.06
CA LEU A 5 -46.49 -5.88 14.25
C LEU A 5 -46.34 -5.15 12.91
N LEU A 6 -47.46 -4.66 12.37
CA LEU A 6 -47.50 -3.91 11.11
C LEU A 6 -46.90 -2.49 11.22
N PRO A 7 -47.26 -1.65 12.22
CA PRO A 7 -46.62 -0.35 12.40
C PRO A 7 -45.15 -0.46 12.86
N LEU A 8 -44.78 -1.53 13.58
CA LEU A 8 -43.40 -1.80 13.98
C LEU A 8 -42.52 -2.20 12.78
N CYS A 9 -43.02 -3.05 11.89
CA CYS A 9 -42.32 -3.37 10.63
C CYS A 9 -42.19 -2.14 9.72
N LEU A 10 -43.20 -1.27 9.68
CA LEU A 10 -43.17 -0.07 8.84
C LEU A 10 -42.13 0.96 9.33
N THR A 11 -42.02 1.15 10.64
CA THR A 11 -41.01 2.04 11.23
C THR A 11 -39.58 1.51 11.09
N VAL A 12 -39.37 0.19 11.19
CA VAL A 12 -38.08 -0.45 10.89
C VAL A 12 -37.73 -0.33 9.39
N ALA A 13 -38.69 -0.52 8.48
CA ALA A 13 -38.45 -0.43 7.05
C ALA A 13 -38.05 0.99 6.57
N ILE A 14 -38.61 2.04 7.19
CA ILE A 14 -38.27 3.43 6.88
C ILE A 14 -36.88 3.81 7.43
N GLY A 15 -36.46 3.22 8.56
CA GLY A 15 -35.12 3.43 9.12
C GLY A 15 -33.99 2.83 8.27
N SER A 16 -34.27 1.76 7.53
CA SER A 16 -33.28 1.03 6.69
C SER A 16 -32.91 1.75 5.38
N ILE A 17 -33.68 2.76 4.96
CA ILE A 17 -33.50 3.44 3.66
C ILE A 17 -32.46 4.58 3.73
N GLN A 18 -31.83 4.81 4.88
CA GLN A 18 -30.61 5.63 4.95
C GLN A 18 -29.39 4.86 4.42
N LEU A 19 -29.52 4.25 3.23
CA LEU A 19 -28.40 3.86 2.43
C LEU A 19 -27.78 5.15 1.90
N ARG A 20 -26.90 5.74 2.71
CA ARG A 20 -26.02 6.80 2.25
C ARG A 20 -25.19 6.21 1.12
N ALA A 21 -25.61 6.48 -0.11
CA ALA A 21 -24.65 6.99 -1.07
C ALA A 21 -24.02 8.21 -0.37
N GLN A 22 -22.96 7.98 0.41
CA GLN A 22 -22.00 9.03 0.66
C GLN A 22 -21.63 9.44 -0.75
N ASP A 23 -22.11 10.62 -1.14
CA ASP A 23 -21.99 11.12 -2.49
C ASP A 23 -20.49 11.20 -2.73
N ALA A 24 -19.92 10.12 -3.29
CA ALA A 24 -18.49 9.89 -3.30
C ALA A 24 -17.82 11.00 -4.08
N LYS A 25 -18.54 11.53 -5.07
CA LYS A 25 -18.25 12.77 -5.77
C LYS A 25 -18.18 13.96 -4.82
N ALA A 26 -19.19 14.23 -4.00
CA ALA A 26 -19.16 15.35 -3.05
C ALA A 26 -18.03 15.21 -2.02
N SER A 27 -17.73 13.99 -1.56
CA SER A 27 -16.61 13.73 -0.65
C SER A 27 -15.26 13.96 -1.34
N LEU A 28 -15.08 13.44 -2.56
CA LEU A 28 -13.88 13.68 -3.36
C LEU A 28 -13.74 15.15 -3.78
N ASP A 29 -14.83 15.85 -4.05
CA ASP A 29 -14.85 17.28 -4.38
C ASP A 29 -14.50 18.13 -3.15
N ALA A 30 -14.99 17.76 -1.96
CA ALA A 30 -14.60 18.41 -0.71
C ALA A 30 -13.12 18.16 -0.38
N VAL A 31 -12.64 16.93 -0.57
CA VAL A 31 -11.23 16.57 -0.38
C VAL A 31 -10.35 17.26 -1.42
N SER A 32 -10.76 17.33 -2.68
CA SER A 32 -10.02 18.01 -3.74
C SER A 32 -9.94 19.53 -3.51
N ALA A 33 -11.03 20.14 -3.02
CA ALA A 33 -11.04 21.53 -2.60
C ALA A 33 -10.14 21.77 -1.38
N ALA A 34 -10.17 20.91 -0.37
CA ALA A 34 -9.35 21.02 0.84
C ALA A 34 -7.85 20.79 0.56
N LEU A 35 -7.51 19.83 -0.30
CA LEU A 35 -6.13 19.61 -0.76
C LEU A 35 -5.67 20.67 -1.77
N GLY A 36 -6.59 21.49 -2.29
CA GLY A 36 -6.30 22.40 -3.40
C GLY A 36 -5.84 21.67 -4.66
N ALA A 37 -6.33 20.43 -4.89
CA ALA A 37 -5.85 19.51 -5.92
C ALA A 37 -5.86 20.11 -7.34
N ALA A 38 -6.73 21.06 -7.61
CA ALA A 38 -6.75 21.83 -8.86
C ALA A 38 -5.44 22.61 -9.13
N ASN A 39 -4.67 22.93 -8.09
CA ASN A 39 -3.43 23.69 -8.15
C ASN A 39 -2.19 22.90 -7.67
N VAL A 40 -2.35 21.61 -7.33
CA VAL A 40 -1.23 20.79 -6.85
C VAL A 40 -0.36 20.39 -8.03
N ARG A 41 0.87 20.91 -8.06
CA ARG A 41 1.86 20.56 -9.08
C ARG A 41 2.60 19.27 -8.75
N THR A 42 2.88 19.04 -7.48
CA THR A 42 3.78 17.96 -7.05
C THR A 42 3.35 17.44 -5.68
N ILE A 43 3.38 16.12 -5.50
CA ILE A 43 3.21 15.46 -4.19
C ILE A 43 4.47 14.69 -3.88
N GLU A 44 4.98 14.83 -2.66
CA GLU A 44 6.09 14.04 -2.15
C GLU A 44 5.66 13.29 -0.90
N PHE A 45 5.98 12.00 -0.84
CA PHE A 45 5.83 11.20 0.37
C PHE A 45 7.13 10.48 0.69
N SER A 46 7.41 10.36 1.99
CA SER A 46 8.58 9.66 2.49
C SER A 46 8.18 8.56 3.46
N GLY A 47 8.99 7.50 3.51
CA GLY A 47 8.66 6.31 4.27
C GLY A 47 9.85 5.41 4.57
N ARG A 48 9.59 4.42 5.41
CA ARG A 48 10.53 3.35 5.77
C ARG A 48 9.77 2.03 5.76
N GLY A 49 10.44 0.93 5.43
CA GLY A 49 9.79 -0.37 5.34
C GLY A 49 10.72 -1.49 4.94
N PHE A 50 10.15 -2.52 4.30
CA PHE A 50 10.89 -3.67 3.79
C PHE A 50 10.46 -3.96 2.36
N ASP A 51 11.41 -4.39 1.53
CA ASP A 51 11.15 -4.90 0.18
C ASP A 51 11.51 -6.37 0.08
N GLY A 52 10.76 -7.11 -0.72
CA GLY A 52 11.13 -8.45 -1.18
C GLY A 52 11.70 -8.42 -2.60
N THR A 53 12.60 -9.35 -2.92
CA THR A 53 13.00 -9.58 -4.33
C THR A 53 12.11 -10.67 -4.91
N PHE A 54 11.23 -10.31 -5.84
CA PHE A 54 10.42 -11.27 -6.60
C PHE A 54 11.24 -11.88 -7.75
N GLY A 55 11.04 -13.17 -8.04
CA GLY A 55 11.58 -13.84 -9.23
C GLY A 55 12.37 -15.12 -8.95
N GLN A 56 13.24 -15.14 -7.94
CA GLN A 56 13.95 -16.35 -7.52
C GLN A 56 13.86 -16.52 -6.00
N PRO A 57 13.04 -17.45 -5.51
CA PRO A 57 13.01 -17.75 -4.08
C PRO A 57 14.33 -18.43 -3.71
N TYR A 58 14.84 -18.13 -2.51
CA TYR A 58 16.00 -18.84 -1.95
C TYR A 58 15.66 -20.31 -1.66
N ASP A 59 14.44 -20.56 -1.18
CA ASP A 59 13.88 -21.87 -0.89
C ASP A 59 12.37 -21.81 -1.23
N ALA A 60 11.83 -22.86 -1.84
CA ALA A 60 10.44 -22.93 -2.25
C ALA A 60 9.44 -22.97 -1.07
N ASN A 61 9.90 -23.36 0.13
CA ASN A 61 9.10 -23.51 1.33
C ASN A 61 9.39 -22.43 2.40
N ALA A 62 10.31 -21.50 2.15
CA ALA A 62 10.66 -20.43 3.09
C ALA A 62 10.06 -19.07 2.71
N ALA A 63 10.01 -18.16 3.69
CA ALA A 63 9.62 -16.78 3.43
C ALA A 63 10.61 -16.10 2.46
N TRP A 64 10.10 -15.19 1.63
CA TRP A 64 10.93 -14.46 0.68
C TRP A 64 11.97 -13.59 1.40
N PRO A 65 13.23 -13.53 0.92
CA PRO A 65 14.26 -12.70 1.52
C PRO A 65 13.87 -11.23 1.55
N ARG A 66 14.08 -10.57 2.70
CA ARG A 66 13.69 -9.18 2.92
C ARG A 66 14.92 -8.27 2.87
N PHE A 67 14.70 -7.07 2.35
CA PHE A 67 15.65 -5.98 2.35
C PHE A 67 15.05 -4.83 3.14
N ALA A 68 15.80 -4.33 4.12
CA ALA A 68 15.36 -3.17 4.89
C ALA A 68 15.45 -1.92 4.03
N VAL A 69 14.45 -1.07 4.14
CA VAL A 69 14.42 0.22 3.47
C VAL A 69 14.31 1.30 4.54
N PRO A 70 15.46 1.82 4.99
CA PRO A 70 15.49 2.85 6.01
C PRO A 70 15.05 4.23 5.49
N ALA A 71 15.04 4.45 4.17
CA ALA A 71 14.57 5.70 3.57
C ALA A 71 14.06 5.47 2.15
N MET A 72 12.86 5.95 1.88
CA MET A 72 12.22 6.03 0.58
C MET A 72 11.59 7.42 0.47
N THR A 73 11.79 8.07 -0.67
CA THR A 73 11.13 9.32 -1.05
C THR A 73 10.57 9.13 -2.45
N VAL A 74 9.27 9.32 -2.61
CA VAL A 74 8.60 9.27 -3.91
C VAL A 74 7.97 10.62 -4.18
N THR A 75 8.31 11.17 -5.34
CA THR A 75 7.81 12.46 -5.81
C THR A 75 7.02 12.23 -7.10
N ILE A 76 5.80 12.74 -7.16
CA ILE A 76 4.92 12.67 -8.31
C ILE A 76 4.69 14.10 -8.81
N ASP A 77 5.06 14.37 -10.06
CA ASP A 77 4.77 15.62 -10.75
C ASP A 77 3.52 15.43 -11.64
N TYR A 78 2.53 16.30 -11.47
CA TYR A 78 1.28 16.29 -12.23
C TYR A 78 1.30 17.23 -13.45
N ALA A 79 2.24 18.18 -13.51
CA ALA A 79 2.43 19.06 -14.67
C ALA A 79 3.20 18.34 -15.78
N THR A 80 4.24 17.59 -15.42
CA THR A 80 4.89 16.62 -16.32
C THR A 80 4.61 15.25 -15.72
N PRO A 81 3.72 14.41 -16.29
CA PRO A 81 3.26 13.17 -15.67
C PRO A 81 4.42 12.19 -15.49
N ALA A 82 5.14 12.37 -14.39
CA ALA A 82 6.41 11.75 -14.09
C ALA A 82 6.45 11.41 -12.61
N LEU A 83 7.05 10.26 -12.32
CA LEU A 83 7.25 9.76 -10.97
C LEU A 83 8.75 9.56 -10.77
N ARG A 84 9.26 10.05 -9.63
CA ARG A 84 10.61 9.81 -9.17
C ARG A 84 10.55 9.02 -7.87
N ASP A 85 11.26 7.90 -7.83
CA ASP A 85 11.42 7.06 -6.63
C ASP A 85 12.90 7.01 -6.25
N ASP A 86 13.25 7.67 -5.15
CA ASP A 86 14.56 7.65 -4.53
C ASP A 86 14.52 6.80 -3.26
N ARG A 87 15.10 5.60 -3.33
CA ARG A 87 15.03 4.61 -2.25
C ARG A 87 16.39 4.02 -1.92
N ARG A 88 16.71 3.95 -0.63
CA ARG A 88 17.87 3.21 -0.12
C ARG A 88 17.45 1.84 0.38
N ARG A 89 18.14 0.80 -0.09
CA ARG A 89 17.96 -0.57 0.38
C ARG A 89 19.20 -1.04 1.12
N GLN A 90 18.99 -1.70 2.25
CA GLN A 90 20.02 -2.34 3.06
C GLN A 90 19.71 -3.82 3.20
N GLN A 91 20.76 -4.61 3.32
CA GLN A 91 20.63 -6.01 3.67
C GLN A 91 20.04 -6.13 5.08
N TRP A 92 19.02 -6.98 5.22
CA TRP A 92 18.40 -7.27 6.49
C TRP A 92 18.84 -8.63 7.04
N GLU A 93 18.69 -9.71 6.25
CA GLU A 93 19.14 -11.05 6.65
C GLU A 93 20.68 -11.21 6.62
N ASN A 94 21.21 -11.81 7.68
CA ASN A 94 22.60 -12.26 7.81
C ASN A 94 22.63 -13.74 8.22
N PRO A 95 23.08 -14.69 7.37
CA PRO A 95 23.73 -14.49 6.06
C PRO A 95 22.76 -14.07 4.94
N PRO A 96 23.27 -13.47 3.84
CA PRO A 96 22.47 -13.03 2.69
C PRO A 96 21.65 -14.16 2.04
N LEU A 97 20.33 -14.04 2.02
CA LEU A 97 19.46 -14.93 1.25
C LEU A 97 19.09 -14.24 -0.08
N GLY A 98 19.63 -14.71 -1.20
CA GLY A 98 19.35 -14.12 -2.52
C GLY A 98 20.31 -14.54 -3.64
N ALA A 99 19.90 -14.34 -4.89
CA ALA A 99 20.51 -14.88 -6.12
C ALA A 99 21.99 -14.49 -6.40
N ARG A 100 22.62 -13.64 -5.57
CA ARG A 100 24.06 -13.32 -5.66
C ARG A 100 24.76 -13.28 -4.28
N GLY A 101 24.31 -14.10 -3.33
CA GLY A 101 24.87 -14.14 -1.97
C GLY A 101 25.50 -15.46 -1.53
N ALA A 102 25.17 -16.58 -2.18
CA ALA A 102 25.76 -17.88 -1.85
C ALA A 102 27.01 -18.15 -2.70
N ARG A 103 28.05 -17.32 -2.57
CA ARG A 103 29.41 -17.72 -3.01
C ARG A 103 30.22 -18.15 -1.79
N THR A 104 29.72 -19.16 -1.07
CA THR A 104 30.49 -19.83 -0.02
C THR A 104 31.20 -21.04 -0.63
N ARG A 105 32.38 -20.73 -1.17
CA ARG A 105 33.57 -21.57 -1.40
C ARG A 105 33.35 -23.09 -1.47
N LEU A 106 33.42 -23.61 -2.70
CA LEU A 106 33.83 -25.00 -2.92
C LEU A 106 35.26 -25.15 -2.35
N PRO A 107 35.53 -26.07 -1.40
CA PRO A 107 36.91 -26.36 -1.05
C PRO A 107 37.58 -26.95 -2.28
N LEU A 108 38.61 -26.26 -2.80
CA LEU A 108 39.56 -26.86 -3.72
C LEU A 108 40.19 -28.05 -3.00
N ARG A 109 39.72 -29.25 -3.29
CA ARG A 109 40.38 -30.49 -2.92
C ARG A 109 41.67 -30.54 -3.74
N ARG A 110 42.81 -30.40 -3.06
CA ARG A 110 44.11 -30.82 -3.59
C ARG A 110 44.16 -32.33 -3.72
#